data_AF-A0A3A5X2Z6-F1
#
_entry.id   AF-A0A3A5X2Z6-F1
#
_cell.length_a   1.000
_cell.length_b   1.000
_cell.length_c   1.000
_cell.angle_alpha   90.00
_cell.angle_beta   90.00
_cell.angle_gamma   90.00
#
_symmetry.space_group_name_H-M   'P 1'
#
loop_
_entity.id
_entity.type
_entity.pdbx_description
1 polymer ?
#
loop_
_entity_poly.entity_id
_entity_poly.type
_entity_poly.pdbx_seq_one_letter_code
_entity_poly.pdbx_strand_id
1 'polypeptide(L)'
;MGIAKEQLYDNQQEAFYESMAERLGITYDEVEEIEPQINENTGSDEAVYGYYLTFKEDAPREILDKIERLDSNDCFWLDISDLYDEDYDEEQYEDIVNKTSPYNDCLTSIEEVKQLMNIPLKKEKKSRYILYRQLYASLISIMEAYLFERLLSAIDKNENLLANFFLFYNGAHNFDEHDIKKARKYLMENILYHNLATVSNIYSETFKFRFPSCEKIKKAIKLRHDIVHRNGKTANGDSLIVSRKDIEHLSDNIKELISNLEYNICNPSLPFKN
;
A
#
# COMPACT_ATOMS: atom_id res chain seq x y z
N MET A 1 6.46 -35.42 27.90
CA MET A 1 6.84 -34.92 26.57
C MET A 1 5.74 -35.13 25.51
N GLY A 2 4.64 -35.84 25.81
CA GLY A 2 3.47 -36.00 24.91
C GLY A 2 2.46 -34.84 24.98
N ILE A 3 2.05 -34.44 26.18
CA ILE A 3 0.97 -33.45 26.41
C ILE A 3 1.24 -32.09 25.74
N ALA A 4 2.48 -31.59 25.78
CA ALA A 4 2.82 -30.29 25.21
C ALA A 4 2.92 -30.29 23.68
N LYS A 5 3.12 -31.45 23.04
CA LYS A 5 3.06 -31.57 21.57
C LYS A 5 1.61 -31.67 21.12
N GLU A 6 0.81 -32.47 21.81
CA GLU A 6 -0.62 -32.66 21.56
C GLU A 6 -1.38 -31.32 21.63
N GLN A 7 -1.16 -30.55 22.71
CA GLN A 7 -1.73 -29.19 22.85
C GLN A 7 -1.26 -28.20 21.77
N LEU A 8 -0.06 -28.38 21.21
CA LEU A 8 0.47 -27.52 20.14
C LEU A 8 -0.17 -27.85 18.78
N TYR A 9 -0.46 -29.13 18.51
CA TYR A 9 -1.17 -29.57 17.32
C TYR A 9 -2.65 -29.20 17.39
N ASP A 10 -3.29 -29.37 18.55
CA ASP A 10 -4.69 -29.02 18.77
C ASP A 10 -4.91 -27.51 18.57
N ASN A 11 -4.04 -26.66 19.14
CA ASN A 11 -4.12 -25.21 18.99
C ASN A 11 -3.87 -24.72 17.55
N GLN A 12 -3.01 -25.41 16.78
CA GLN A 12 -2.75 -25.06 15.37
C GLN A 12 -3.89 -25.50 14.46
N GLN A 13 -4.54 -26.61 14.78
CA GLN A 13 -5.68 -27.14 14.04
C GLN A 13 -6.94 -26.29 14.28
N GLU A 14 -7.18 -25.87 15.53
CA GLU A 14 -8.27 -24.95 15.88
C GLU A 14 -8.12 -23.60 15.18
N ALA A 15 -6.93 -22.99 15.21
CA ALA A 15 -6.64 -21.74 14.52
C ALA A 15 -6.80 -21.84 12.99
N PHE A 16 -6.44 -22.99 12.40
CA PHE A 16 -6.65 -23.27 10.99
C PHE A 16 -8.15 -23.29 10.64
N TYR A 17 -8.97 -24.00 11.41
CA TYR A 17 -10.40 -24.11 11.15
C TYR A 17 -11.16 -22.80 11.41
N GLU A 18 -10.79 -22.02 12.41
CA GLU A 18 -11.34 -20.68 12.64
C GLU A 18 -11.06 -19.75 11.44
N SER A 19 -9.81 -19.75 10.95
CA SER A 19 -9.43 -18.95 9.76
C SER A 19 -10.21 -19.39 8.52
N MET A 20 -10.39 -20.69 8.32
CA MET A 20 -11.17 -21.22 7.19
C MET A 20 -12.65 -20.87 7.30
N ALA A 21 -13.23 -20.85 8.51
CA ALA A 21 -14.63 -20.50 8.73
C ALA A 21 -14.92 -19.06 8.28
N GLU A 22 -14.07 -18.12 8.69
CA GLU A 22 -14.16 -16.71 8.27
C GLU A 22 -14.08 -16.57 6.74
N ARG A 23 -13.11 -17.26 6.12
CA ARG A 23 -12.84 -17.17 4.67
C ARG A 23 -13.93 -17.79 3.80
N LEU A 24 -14.47 -18.93 4.24
CA LEU A 24 -15.50 -19.66 3.53
C LEU A 24 -16.91 -19.12 3.82
N GLY A 25 -17.06 -18.26 4.83
CA GLY A 25 -18.34 -17.67 5.22
C GLY A 25 -19.30 -18.68 5.87
N ILE A 26 -18.75 -19.71 6.52
CA ILE A 26 -19.49 -20.81 7.17
C ILE A 26 -19.05 -20.92 8.64
N THR A 27 -19.74 -21.72 9.45
CA THR A 27 -19.38 -21.87 10.86
C THR A 27 -18.16 -22.77 11.06
N TYR A 28 -17.51 -22.65 12.22
CA TYR A 28 -16.41 -23.54 12.62
C TYR A 28 -16.81 -25.02 12.54
N ASP A 29 -17.97 -25.39 13.10
CA ASP A 29 -18.50 -26.76 13.07
C ASP A 29 -18.70 -27.24 11.61
N GLU A 30 -19.14 -26.35 10.71
CA GLU A 30 -19.33 -26.66 9.29
C GLU A 30 -17.99 -26.87 8.56
N VAL A 31 -16.94 -26.14 8.96
CA VAL A 31 -15.58 -26.35 8.43
C VAL A 31 -15.02 -27.70 8.87
N GLU A 32 -15.17 -28.06 10.15
CA GLU A 32 -14.77 -29.38 10.65
C GLU A 32 -15.50 -30.50 9.90
N GLU A 33 -16.78 -30.29 9.57
CA GLU A 33 -17.56 -31.29 8.83
C GLU A 33 -17.12 -31.48 7.38
N ILE A 34 -16.64 -30.45 6.68
CA ILE A 34 -16.21 -30.57 5.27
C ILE A 34 -14.72 -30.89 5.10
N GLU A 35 -13.93 -30.82 6.18
CA GLU A 35 -12.50 -31.15 6.25
C GLU A 35 -11.69 -30.59 5.06
N PRO A 36 -11.52 -29.25 4.97
CA PRO A 36 -10.84 -28.63 3.85
C PRO A 36 -9.35 -29.03 3.79
N GLN A 37 -8.85 -29.27 2.58
CA GLN A 37 -7.46 -29.59 2.29
C GLN A 37 -6.88 -28.59 1.29
N ILE A 38 -5.72 -28.01 1.62
CA ILE A 38 -4.99 -27.09 0.73
C ILE A 38 -4.23 -27.91 -0.31
N ASN A 39 -4.38 -27.55 -1.57
CA ASN A 39 -3.66 -28.12 -2.70
C ASN A 39 -2.94 -27.03 -3.50
N GLU A 40 -1.82 -27.42 -4.12
CA GLU A 40 -1.03 -26.56 -5.01
C GLU A 40 -1.47 -26.74 -6.47
N ASN A 41 -1.61 -25.64 -7.19
CA ASN A 41 -1.76 -25.66 -8.64
C ASN A 41 -0.38 -25.51 -9.29
N THR A 42 0.28 -26.63 -9.50
CA THR A 42 1.63 -26.67 -10.09
C THR A 42 1.55 -26.84 -11.60
N GLY A 43 2.21 -25.94 -12.34
CA GLY A 43 2.33 -26.05 -13.79
C GLY A 43 3.32 -27.12 -14.22
N SER A 44 3.38 -27.39 -15.52
CA SER A 44 4.31 -28.39 -16.11
C SER A 44 5.79 -28.03 -15.96
N ASP A 45 6.09 -26.81 -15.55
CA ASP A 45 7.41 -26.26 -15.26
C ASP A 45 7.79 -26.35 -13.77
N GLU A 46 6.98 -27.05 -12.97
CA GLU A 46 7.11 -27.16 -11.51
C GLU A 46 6.88 -25.85 -10.75
N ALA A 47 6.43 -24.78 -11.42
CA ALA A 47 6.07 -23.53 -10.76
C ALA A 47 4.66 -23.61 -10.16
N VAL A 48 4.50 -23.10 -8.94
CA VAL A 48 3.20 -22.99 -8.26
C VAL A 48 2.51 -21.71 -8.73
N TYR A 49 1.34 -21.86 -9.35
CA TYR A 49 0.55 -20.75 -9.92
C TYR A 49 -0.58 -20.28 -9.00
N GLY A 50 -0.80 -20.98 -7.89
CA GLY A 50 -1.80 -20.65 -6.89
C GLY A 50 -2.13 -21.87 -6.04
N TYR A 51 -3.01 -21.68 -5.08
CA TYR A 51 -3.49 -22.75 -4.22
C TYR A 51 -5.01 -22.77 -4.22
N TYR A 52 -5.58 -23.92 -3.92
CA TYR A 52 -7.02 -24.11 -3.85
C TYR A 52 -7.36 -25.11 -2.75
N LEU A 53 -8.55 -24.94 -2.17
CA LEU A 53 -9.11 -25.91 -1.23
C LEU A 53 -9.92 -26.96 -1.99
N THR A 54 -9.77 -28.20 -1.56
CA THR A 54 -10.71 -29.29 -1.83
C THR A 54 -11.31 -29.78 -0.52
N PHE A 55 -12.47 -30.42 -0.60
CA PHE A 55 -13.18 -30.94 0.56
C PHE A 55 -13.23 -32.47 0.48
N LYS A 56 -13.57 -33.13 1.59
CA LYS A 56 -13.74 -34.59 1.57
C LYS A 56 -14.86 -35.02 0.62
N GLU A 57 -14.73 -36.21 0.05
CA GLU A 57 -15.62 -36.71 -1.03
C GLU A 57 -17.10 -36.82 -0.59
N ASP A 58 -17.36 -37.01 0.70
CA ASP A 58 -18.69 -37.09 1.30
C ASP A 58 -19.13 -35.80 2.03
N ALA A 59 -18.49 -34.66 1.73
CA ALA A 59 -18.83 -33.38 2.32
C ALA A 59 -20.32 -33.02 2.10
N PRO A 60 -21.05 -32.60 3.15
CA PRO A 60 -22.46 -32.25 3.02
C PRO A 60 -22.69 -31.11 2.02
N ARG A 61 -23.51 -31.38 0.98
CA ARG A 61 -23.80 -30.39 -0.07
C ARG A 61 -24.44 -29.12 0.47
N GLU A 62 -25.26 -29.25 1.52
CA GLU A 62 -25.91 -28.11 2.19
C GLU A 62 -24.91 -27.11 2.79
N ILE A 63 -23.70 -27.54 3.13
CA ILE A 63 -22.62 -26.68 3.61
C ILE A 63 -21.87 -26.07 2.42
N LEU A 64 -21.49 -26.88 1.43
CA LEU A 64 -20.78 -26.41 0.24
C LEU A 64 -21.55 -25.32 -0.52
N ASP A 65 -22.87 -25.47 -0.64
CA ASP A 65 -23.72 -24.50 -1.34
C ASP A 65 -23.79 -23.12 -0.64
N LYS A 66 -23.32 -22.99 0.61
CA LYS A 66 -23.19 -21.71 1.32
C LYS A 66 -21.94 -20.92 0.89
N ILE A 67 -20.95 -21.59 0.31
CA ILE A 67 -19.66 -21.00 -0.03
C ILE A 67 -19.76 -20.31 -1.40
N GLU A 68 -19.81 -18.98 -1.41
CA GLU A 68 -20.12 -18.18 -2.62
C GLU A 68 -19.11 -18.31 -3.78
N ARG A 69 -17.86 -18.71 -3.50
CA ARG A 69 -16.74 -18.72 -4.48
C ARG A 69 -16.28 -20.11 -4.92
N LEU A 70 -17.09 -21.16 -4.69
CA LEU A 70 -16.78 -22.48 -5.23
C LEU A 70 -16.93 -22.52 -6.75
N ASP A 71 -15.97 -23.16 -7.41
CA ASP A 71 -16.06 -23.44 -8.83
C ASP A 71 -16.89 -24.71 -9.12
N SER A 72 -17.01 -25.08 -10.40
CA SER A 72 -17.82 -26.22 -10.82
C SER A 72 -17.28 -27.59 -10.38
N ASN A 73 -16.07 -27.65 -9.83
CA ASN A 73 -15.44 -28.85 -9.30
C ASN A 73 -15.41 -28.85 -7.77
N ASP A 74 -16.18 -27.96 -7.12
CA ASP A 74 -16.16 -27.73 -5.68
C ASP A 74 -14.76 -27.34 -5.17
N CYS A 75 -13.98 -26.61 -5.98
CA CYS A 75 -12.72 -26.03 -5.55
C CYS A 75 -12.91 -24.56 -5.12
N PHE A 76 -12.29 -24.18 -4.01
CA PHE A 76 -12.19 -22.78 -3.59
C PHE A 76 -10.79 -22.27 -3.87
N TRP A 77 -10.63 -21.35 -4.82
CA TRP A 77 -9.32 -20.77 -5.15
C TRP A 77 -8.91 -19.73 -4.11
N LEU A 78 -7.77 -19.97 -3.46
CA LEU A 78 -7.19 -19.08 -2.46
C LEU A 78 -6.44 -17.96 -3.17
N ASP A 79 -6.64 -16.72 -2.73
CA ASP A 79 -5.75 -15.64 -3.15
C ASP A 79 -4.36 -15.91 -2.54
N ILE A 80 -3.30 -15.57 -3.27
CA ILE A 80 -1.93 -15.68 -2.73
C ILE A 80 -1.81 -14.83 -1.45
N SER A 81 -2.51 -13.70 -1.39
CA SER A 81 -2.60 -12.88 -0.18
C SER A 81 -3.36 -13.54 0.98
N ASP A 82 -4.20 -14.55 0.71
CA ASP A 82 -4.91 -15.30 1.75
C ASP A 82 -3.97 -16.35 2.39
N LEU A 83 -3.00 -16.88 1.67
CA LEU A 83 -2.15 -17.98 2.16
C LEU A 83 -1.00 -17.52 3.04
N TYR A 84 -0.65 -16.25 2.95
CA TYR A 84 0.39 -15.60 3.71
C TYR A 84 -0.26 -14.60 4.67
N ASP A 85 -0.73 -15.11 5.81
CA ASP A 85 -1.04 -14.27 6.98
C ASP A 85 0.25 -13.73 7.64
N GLU A 86 1.40 -14.32 7.28
CA GLU A 86 2.72 -13.75 7.54
C GLU A 86 3.12 -12.83 6.38
N ASP A 87 3.14 -11.52 6.65
CA ASP A 87 4.17 -10.57 6.21
C ASP A 87 3.72 -9.11 6.52
N TYR A 88 3.16 -8.86 7.72
CA TYR A 88 3.28 -7.51 8.25
C TYR A 88 4.77 -7.30 8.53
N ASP A 89 5.45 -6.60 7.62
CA ASP A 89 6.86 -6.28 7.75
C ASP A 89 7.06 -5.26 8.88
N GLU A 90 7.06 -5.78 10.11
CA GLU A 90 7.21 -5.02 11.35
C GLU A 90 8.57 -4.32 11.39
N GLU A 91 9.60 -4.91 10.78
CA GLU A 91 10.93 -4.31 10.63
C GLU A 91 10.87 -3.08 9.71
N GLN A 92 10.26 -3.19 8.53
CA GLN A 92 10.05 -2.04 7.64
C GLN A 92 9.22 -0.94 8.32
N TYR A 93 8.16 -1.31 9.03
CA TYR A 93 7.35 -0.36 9.77
C TYR A 93 8.19 0.39 10.81
N GLU A 94 8.94 -0.34 11.63
CA GLU A 94 9.83 0.22 12.66
C GLU A 94 10.86 1.16 12.05
N ASP A 95 11.50 0.77 10.95
CA ASP A 95 12.45 1.61 10.22
C ASP A 95 11.82 2.93 9.80
N ILE A 96 10.60 2.91 9.28
CA ILE A 96 9.89 4.11 8.83
C ILE A 96 9.56 5.05 10.01
N VAL A 97 8.98 4.53 11.09
CA VAL A 97 8.53 5.39 12.21
C VAL A 97 9.69 5.94 13.03
N ASN A 98 10.81 5.21 13.06
CA ASN A 98 12.07 5.59 13.71
C ASN A 98 12.93 6.55 12.88
N LYS A 99 12.58 6.82 11.61
CA LYS A 99 13.27 7.85 10.81
C LYS A 99 13.27 9.19 11.53
N THR A 100 14.41 9.88 11.43
CA THR A 100 14.61 11.16 12.11
C THR A 100 13.70 12.26 11.55
N SER A 101 13.56 12.34 10.22
CA SER A 101 12.69 13.33 9.58
C SER A 101 12.40 12.99 8.11
N PRO A 102 11.21 12.45 7.79
CA PRO A 102 10.77 12.25 6.41
C PRO A 102 10.83 13.54 5.57
N TYR A 103 10.62 14.70 6.22
CA TYR A 103 10.74 16.01 5.58
C TYR A 103 12.15 16.30 5.08
N ASN A 104 13.16 16.15 5.93
CA ASN A 104 14.55 16.42 5.55
C ASN A 104 15.06 15.41 4.52
N ASP A 105 14.66 14.15 4.63
CA ASP A 105 14.99 13.10 3.65
C ASP A 105 14.44 13.48 2.28
N CYS A 106 13.17 13.88 2.22
CA CYS A 106 12.54 14.33 0.98
C CYS A 106 13.27 15.54 0.37
N LEU A 107 13.57 16.58 1.15
CA LEU A 107 14.28 17.75 0.65
C LEU A 107 15.68 17.41 0.12
N THR A 108 16.39 16.51 0.81
CA THR A 108 17.71 16.04 0.41
C THR A 108 17.63 15.28 -0.90
N SER A 109 16.71 14.32 -1.04
CA SER A 109 16.53 13.56 -2.28
C SER A 109 16.12 14.45 -3.46
N ILE A 110 15.33 15.50 -3.24
CA ILE A 110 15.00 16.47 -4.30
C ILE A 110 16.26 17.23 -4.77
N GLU A 111 17.15 17.62 -3.85
CA GLU A 111 18.42 18.28 -4.22
C GLU A 111 19.37 17.33 -4.95
N GLU A 112 19.45 16.07 -4.54
CA GLU A 112 20.22 15.05 -5.25
C GLU A 112 19.73 14.86 -6.69
N VAL A 113 18.41 14.78 -6.90
CA VAL A 113 17.80 14.77 -8.25
C VAL A 113 18.21 16.01 -9.06
N LYS A 114 18.23 17.19 -8.42
CA LYS A 114 18.70 18.43 -9.07
C LYS A 114 20.17 18.36 -9.47
N GLN A 115 21.01 17.69 -8.68
CA GLN A 115 22.42 17.48 -9.02
C GLN A 115 22.58 16.49 -10.19
N LEU A 116 21.79 15.41 -10.24
CA LEU A 116 21.83 14.42 -11.32
C LEU A 116 21.56 15.03 -12.70
N MET A 117 20.78 16.12 -12.77
CA MET A 117 20.55 16.85 -14.03
C MET A 117 21.83 17.38 -14.68
N ASN A 118 22.92 17.54 -13.92
CA ASN A 118 24.19 18.12 -14.37
C ASN A 118 25.22 17.07 -14.78
N ILE A 119 24.89 15.77 -14.70
CA ILE A 119 25.82 14.71 -15.07
C ILE A 119 26.20 14.83 -16.57
N PRO A 120 27.51 14.83 -16.89
CA PRO A 120 27.95 14.86 -18.27
C PRO A 120 27.58 13.55 -18.98
N LEU A 121 26.82 13.67 -20.07
CA LEU A 121 26.48 12.53 -20.95
C LEU A 121 27.24 12.66 -22.27
N LYS A 122 27.79 11.55 -22.76
CA LYS A 122 28.49 11.48 -24.06
C LYS A 122 27.52 11.81 -25.20
N LYS A 123 27.53 13.08 -25.65
CA LYS A 123 26.96 13.73 -26.86
C LYS A 123 25.62 13.27 -27.50
N GLU A 124 24.94 12.24 -27.02
CA GLU A 124 23.64 11.85 -27.52
C GLU A 124 22.53 12.62 -26.81
N LYS A 125 21.83 13.49 -27.55
CA LYS A 125 20.64 14.20 -27.06
C LYS A 125 19.57 13.23 -26.52
N LYS A 126 19.48 12.02 -27.09
CA LYS A 126 18.54 10.97 -26.67
C LYS A 126 18.74 10.53 -25.23
N SER A 127 19.98 10.28 -24.81
CA SER A 127 20.30 9.88 -23.43
C SER A 127 19.86 10.94 -22.42
N ARG A 128 19.93 12.23 -22.77
CA ARG A 128 19.48 13.32 -21.89
C ARG A 128 17.97 13.34 -21.73
N TYR A 129 17.20 13.08 -22.79
CA TYR A 129 15.74 12.97 -22.68
C TYR A 129 15.31 11.77 -21.83
N ILE A 130 16.00 10.64 -21.94
CA ILE A 130 15.75 9.48 -21.07
C ILE A 130 16.03 9.86 -19.62
N LEU A 131 17.20 10.43 -19.33
CA LEU A 131 17.56 10.89 -17.99
C LEU A 131 16.50 11.82 -17.41
N TYR A 132 16.09 12.85 -18.15
CA TYR A 132 15.12 13.84 -17.65
C TYR A 132 13.75 13.24 -17.37
N ARG A 133 13.30 12.27 -18.18
CA ARG A 133 12.05 11.55 -17.88
C ARG A 133 12.16 10.73 -16.59
N GLN A 134 13.29 10.05 -16.37
CA GLN A 134 13.50 9.28 -15.14
C GLN A 134 13.61 10.18 -13.90
N LEU A 135 14.33 11.31 -13.99
CA LEU A 135 14.40 12.30 -12.91
C LEU A 135 13.04 12.95 -12.62
N TYR A 136 12.20 13.14 -13.63
CA TYR A 136 10.84 13.64 -13.44
C TYR A 136 9.96 12.62 -12.70
N ALA A 137 10.03 11.34 -13.09
CA ALA A 137 9.30 10.27 -12.41
C ALA A 137 9.77 10.10 -10.96
N SER A 138 11.08 10.18 -10.70
CA SER A 138 11.65 10.03 -9.36
C SER A 138 11.19 11.13 -8.40
N LEU A 139 10.98 12.36 -8.87
CA LEU A 139 10.39 13.43 -8.04
C LEU A 139 9.01 13.04 -7.50
N ILE A 140 8.17 12.39 -8.31
CA ILE A 140 6.86 11.92 -7.85
C ILE A 140 7.05 10.81 -6.81
N SER A 141 7.95 9.85 -7.03
CA SER A 141 8.24 8.79 -6.05
C SER A 141 8.76 9.34 -4.72
N ILE A 142 9.60 10.38 -4.74
CA ILE A 142 10.07 11.05 -3.52
C ILE A 142 8.91 11.69 -2.74
N MET A 143 7.96 12.32 -3.45
CA MET A 143 6.75 12.86 -2.82
C MET A 143 5.86 11.74 -2.26
N GLU A 144 5.66 10.64 -3.00
CA GLU A 144 4.90 9.48 -2.54
C GLU A 144 5.48 8.93 -1.23
N ALA A 145 6.80 8.73 -1.16
CA ALA A 145 7.50 8.27 0.03
C ALA A 145 7.30 9.23 1.22
N TYR A 146 7.45 10.54 1.01
CA TYR A 146 7.19 11.52 2.07
C TYR A 146 5.75 11.44 2.60
N LEU A 147 4.76 11.39 1.71
CA LEU A 147 3.34 11.37 2.12
C LEU A 147 3.00 10.10 2.91
N PHE A 148 3.57 8.98 2.51
CA PHE A 148 3.42 7.72 3.22
C PHE A 148 4.10 7.75 4.60
N GLU A 149 5.41 7.97 4.62
CA GLU A 149 6.22 7.90 5.83
C GLU A 149 5.79 8.94 6.88
N ARG A 150 5.42 10.14 6.42
CA ARG A 150 4.98 11.20 7.32
C ARG A 150 3.65 10.86 7.98
N LEU A 151 2.69 10.27 7.25
CA LEU A 151 1.41 9.84 7.81
C LEU A 151 1.62 8.73 8.84
N LEU A 152 2.39 7.70 8.47
CA LEU A 152 2.66 6.55 9.34
C LEU A 152 3.34 6.97 10.65
N SER A 153 4.38 7.81 10.55
CA SER A 153 5.07 8.36 11.72
C SER A 153 4.17 9.27 12.57
N ALA A 154 3.15 9.93 11.99
CA ALA A 154 2.22 10.76 12.76
C ALA A 154 1.25 9.94 13.60
N ILE A 155 0.64 8.92 13.00
CA ILE A 155 -0.36 8.08 13.69
C ILE A 155 0.30 7.20 14.74
N ASP A 156 1.55 6.79 14.51
CA ASP A 156 2.34 6.03 15.49
C ASP A 156 2.62 6.84 16.77
N LYS A 157 2.96 8.12 16.61
CA LYS A 157 3.39 9.00 17.72
C LYS A 157 2.23 9.71 18.42
N ASN A 158 1.00 9.59 17.93
CA ASN A 158 -0.14 10.33 18.45
C ASN A 158 -1.45 9.53 18.36
N GLU A 159 -1.90 9.02 19.51
CA GLU A 159 -3.14 8.25 19.64
C GLU A 159 -4.38 8.98 19.12
N ASN A 160 -4.46 10.32 19.24
CA ASN A 160 -5.61 11.06 18.70
C ASN A 160 -5.62 11.05 17.17
N LEU A 161 -4.46 11.10 16.52
CA LEU A 161 -4.36 11.00 15.06
C LEU A 161 -4.68 9.58 14.60
N LEU A 162 -4.21 8.56 15.35
CA LEU A 162 -4.58 7.17 15.11
C LEU A 162 -6.10 6.97 15.21
N ALA A 163 -6.73 7.49 16.27
CA ALA A 163 -8.18 7.41 16.45
C ALA A 163 -8.96 8.14 15.34
N ASN A 164 -8.51 9.33 14.93
CA ASN A 164 -9.10 10.05 13.80
C ASN A 164 -9.02 9.24 12.49
N PHE A 165 -7.88 8.57 12.26
CA PHE A 165 -7.69 7.72 11.09
C PHE A 165 -8.63 6.51 11.12
N PHE A 166 -8.76 5.80 12.24
CA PHE A 166 -9.69 4.68 12.38
C PHE A 166 -11.14 5.09 12.14
N LEU A 167 -11.56 6.22 12.72
CA LEU A 167 -12.90 6.76 12.51
C LEU A 167 -13.18 7.03 11.02
N PHE A 168 -12.18 7.48 10.26
CA PHE A 168 -12.30 7.65 8.81
C PHE A 168 -12.24 6.33 8.03
N TYR A 169 -11.33 5.45 8.41
CA TYR A 169 -11.01 4.21 7.68
C TYR A 169 -12.16 3.20 7.74
N ASN A 170 -12.74 2.99 8.92
CA ASN A 170 -13.77 1.98 9.14
C ASN A 170 -14.89 2.41 10.12
N GLY A 171 -14.89 3.67 10.60
CA GLY A 171 -15.89 4.17 11.55
C GLY A 171 -15.71 3.66 12.99
N ALA A 172 -14.63 2.93 13.27
CA ALA A 172 -14.39 2.36 14.59
C ALA A 172 -13.98 3.45 15.59
N HIS A 173 -14.52 3.34 16.80
CA HIS A 173 -14.14 4.19 17.95
C HIS A 173 -13.21 3.46 18.92
N ASN A 174 -13.21 2.12 18.86
CA ASN A 174 -12.33 1.24 19.61
C ASN A 174 -11.65 0.32 18.60
N PHE A 175 -10.38 0.06 18.81
CA PHE A 175 -9.54 -0.81 18.00
C PHE A 175 -8.48 -1.44 18.90
N ASP A 176 -8.04 -2.65 18.56
CA ASP A 176 -6.97 -3.36 19.26
C ASP A 176 -5.66 -3.39 18.44
N GLU A 177 -4.66 -4.12 18.93
CA GLU A 177 -3.37 -4.23 18.23
C GLU A 177 -3.51 -4.95 16.87
N HIS A 178 -4.43 -5.89 16.73
CA HIS A 178 -4.68 -6.55 15.46
C HIS A 178 -5.26 -5.55 14.45
N ASP A 179 -6.24 -4.74 14.86
CA ASP A 179 -6.79 -3.68 14.02
C ASP A 179 -5.70 -2.70 13.58
N ILE A 180 -4.81 -2.32 14.49
CA ILE A 180 -3.68 -1.42 14.21
C ILE A 180 -2.75 -2.06 13.17
N LYS A 181 -2.35 -3.32 13.32
CA LYS A 181 -1.51 -4.02 12.34
C LYS A 181 -2.15 -4.07 10.96
N LYS A 182 -3.44 -4.40 10.88
CA LYS A 182 -4.20 -4.40 9.63
C LYS A 182 -4.25 -3.02 8.98
N ALA A 183 -4.45 -1.98 9.78
CA ALA A 183 -4.52 -0.61 9.30
C ALA A 183 -3.15 -0.09 8.83
N ARG A 184 -2.06 -0.46 9.53
CA ARG A 184 -0.68 -0.18 9.11
C ARG A 184 -0.37 -0.87 7.79
N LYS A 185 -0.65 -2.17 7.66
CA LYS A 185 -0.50 -2.93 6.41
C LYS A 185 -1.25 -2.27 5.25
N TYR A 186 -2.51 -1.88 5.47
CA TYR A 186 -3.30 -1.16 4.48
C TYR A 186 -2.64 0.15 4.01
N LEU A 187 -2.12 0.95 4.95
CA LEU A 187 -1.41 2.18 4.61
C LEU A 187 -0.10 1.93 3.86
N MET A 188 0.60 0.83 4.16
CA MET A 188 1.89 0.49 3.55
C MET A 188 1.73 -0.10 2.14
N GLU A 189 0.76 -0.99 1.94
CA GLU A 189 0.70 -1.84 0.75
C GLU A 189 -0.42 -1.46 -0.22
N ASN A 190 -1.56 -0.96 0.29
CA ASN A 190 -2.76 -0.79 -0.53
C ASN A 190 -3.00 0.65 -1.00
N ILE A 191 -2.34 1.64 -0.38
CA ILE A 191 -2.50 3.05 -0.77
C ILE A 191 -1.51 3.43 -1.88
N LEU A 192 -2.06 3.84 -3.02
CA LEU A 192 -1.29 4.52 -4.07
C LEU A 192 -1.13 6.00 -3.72
N TYR A 193 0.01 6.39 -3.17
CA TYR A 193 0.23 7.76 -2.66
C TYR A 193 0.29 8.85 -3.74
N HIS A 194 0.45 8.49 -5.02
CA HIS A 194 0.24 9.43 -6.13
C HIS A 194 -1.26 9.68 -6.43
N ASN A 195 -2.19 8.90 -5.87
CA ASN A 195 -3.61 9.25 -5.92
C ASN A 195 -3.91 10.35 -4.90
N LEU A 196 -3.60 11.59 -5.28
CA LEU A 196 -3.72 12.76 -4.41
C LEU A 196 -5.16 13.08 -3.98
N ALA A 197 -6.19 12.53 -4.64
CA ALA A 197 -7.57 12.67 -4.19
C ALA A 197 -7.83 11.80 -2.95
N THR A 198 -7.38 10.54 -2.99
CA THR A 198 -7.45 9.63 -1.84
C THR A 198 -6.57 10.15 -0.69
N VAL A 199 -5.32 10.50 -0.99
CA VAL A 199 -4.38 11.00 0.03
C VAL A 199 -4.88 12.29 0.67
N SER A 200 -5.46 13.22 -0.10
CA SER A 200 -6.00 14.45 0.50
C SER A 200 -7.11 14.18 1.51
N ASN A 201 -7.96 13.20 1.24
CA ASN A 201 -9.05 12.84 2.15
C ASN A 201 -8.51 12.19 3.42
N ILE A 202 -7.60 11.22 3.29
CA ILE A 202 -6.94 10.58 4.44
C ILE A 202 -6.28 11.63 5.32
N TYR A 203 -5.46 12.52 4.73
CA TYR A 203 -4.79 13.57 5.49
C TYR A 203 -5.75 14.54 6.17
N SER A 204 -6.78 15.01 5.46
CA SER A 204 -7.73 15.95 6.03
C SER A 204 -8.53 15.35 7.17
N GLU A 205 -8.89 14.08 7.08
CA GLU A 205 -9.64 13.40 8.14
C GLU A 205 -8.75 12.98 9.31
N THR A 206 -7.51 12.58 9.07
CA THR A 206 -6.58 12.21 10.15
C THR A 206 -6.08 13.44 10.92
N PHE A 207 -5.59 14.47 10.20
CA PHE A 207 -4.94 15.64 10.81
C PHE A 207 -5.90 16.81 11.08
N LYS A 208 -7.16 16.72 10.63
CA LYS A 208 -8.20 17.74 10.84
C LYS A 208 -7.83 19.14 10.32
N PHE A 209 -7.07 19.21 9.23
CA PHE A 209 -6.83 20.44 8.46
C PHE A 209 -7.19 20.25 6.98
N ARG A 210 -7.39 21.35 6.25
CA ARG A 210 -7.62 21.31 4.80
C ARG A 210 -6.33 20.99 4.04
N PHE A 211 -6.31 19.89 3.28
CA PHE A 211 -5.17 19.52 2.46
C PHE A 211 -4.84 20.65 1.44
N PRO A 212 -3.56 21.04 1.28
CA PRO A 212 -3.17 22.10 0.35
C PRO A 212 -3.50 21.74 -1.11
N SER A 213 -3.75 22.76 -1.93
CA SER A 213 -4.02 22.55 -3.36
C SER A 213 -2.83 21.91 -4.07
N CYS A 214 -3.08 20.86 -4.85
CA CYS A 214 -2.06 20.07 -5.54
C CYS A 214 -2.32 19.91 -7.06
N GLU A 215 -3.12 20.79 -7.66
CA GLU A 215 -3.55 20.68 -9.06
C GLU A 215 -2.39 20.65 -10.07
N LYS A 216 -1.31 21.39 -9.80
CA LYS A 216 -0.10 21.34 -10.64
C LYS A 216 0.56 19.96 -10.61
N ILE A 217 0.58 19.32 -9.44
CA ILE A 217 1.17 17.99 -9.24
C ILE A 217 0.27 16.91 -9.83
N LYS A 218 -1.06 17.00 -9.70
CA LYS A 218 -2.00 16.08 -10.38
C LYS A 218 -1.77 16.01 -11.89
N LYS A 219 -1.45 17.15 -12.53
CA LYS A 219 -1.06 17.17 -13.95
C LYS A 219 0.27 16.48 -14.20
N ALA A 220 1.25 16.68 -13.33
CA ALA A 220 2.55 16.01 -13.39
C ALA A 220 2.44 14.47 -13.27
N ILE A 221 1.53 13.99 -12.42
CA ILE A 221 1.29 12.55 -12.22
C ILE A 221 0.79 11.88 -13.51
N LYS A 222 -0.03 12.56 -14.31
CA LYS A 222 -0.43 12.06 -15.64
C LYS A 222 0.77 11.86 -16.56
N LEU A 223 1.70 12.83 -16.58
CA LEU A 223 2.94 12.71 -17.35
C LEU A 223 3.82 11.56 -16.83
N ARG A 224 3.90 11.38 -15.50
CA ARG A 224 4.62 10.27 -14.87
C ARG A 224 4.04 8.91 -15.28
N HIS A 225 2.72 8.75 -15.38
CA HIS A 225 2.11 7.50 -15.86
C HIS A 225 2.58 7.16 -17.28
N ASP A 226 2.58 8.13 -18.19
CA ASP A 226 3.08 7.91 -19.55
C ASP A 226 4.59 7.60 -19.56
N ILE A 227 5.39 8.25 -18.70
CA ILE A 227 6.82 7.96 -18.55
C ILE A 227 7.05 6.51 -18.12
N VAL A 228 6.35 6.03 -17.10
CA VAL A 228 6.58 4.71 -16.50
C VAL A 228 5.95 3.58 -17.33
N HIS A 229 4.68 3.70 -17.70
CA HIS A 229 3.94 2.61 -18.36
C HIS A 229 4.05 2.60 -19.88
N ARG A 230 4.43 3.73 -20.49
CA ARG A 230 4.52 3.89 -21.95
C ARG A 230 5.90 4.34 -22.42
N ASN A 231 6.91 4.25 -21.55
CA ASN A 231 8.29 4.69 -21.79
C ASN A 231 8.33 6.12 -22.37
N GLY A 232 7.52 7.00 -21.79
CA GLY A 232 7.37 8.40 -22.16
C GLY A 232 6.75 8.62 -23.53
N LYS A 233 5.77 7.78 -23.91
CA LYS A 233 4.87 8.01 -25.04
C LYS A 233 3.44 8.21 -24.54
N THR A 234 2.68 9.05 -25.23
CA THR A 234 1.24 9.17 -24.96
C THR A 234 0.48 7.94 -25.45
N ALA A 235 -0.82 7.83 -25.13
CA ALA A 235 -1.70 6.79 -25.68
C ALA A 235 -1.72 6.77 -27.23
N ASN A 236 -1.46 7.92 -27.87
CA ASN A 236 -1.44 8.06 -29.32
C ASN A 236 -0.06 7.73 -29.92
N GLY A 237 0.94 7.41 -29.10
CA GLY A 237 2.30 7.08 -29.52
C GLY A 237 3.27 8.28 -29.59
N ASP A 238 2.81 9.50 -29.30
CA ASP A 238 3.64 10.71 -29.35
C ASP A 238 4.69 10.71 -28.25
N SER A 239 5.93 11.06 -28.59
CA SER A 239 7.03 11.09 -27.61
C SER A 239 6.94 12.32 -26.72
N LEU A 240 6.94 12.10 -25.40
CA LEU A 240 6.98 13.15 -24.40
C LEU A 240 8.41 13.65 -24.22
N ILE A 241 8.57 14.96 -24.25
CA ILE A 241 9.83 15.64 -23.98
C ILE A 241 9.71 16.32 -22.63
N VAL A 242 10.56 15.93 -21.69
CA VAL A 242 10.75 16.61 -20.41
C VAL A 242 11.99 17.48 -20.52
N SER A 243 11.84 18.76 -20.16
CA SER A 243 12.95 19.71 -20.09
C SER A 243 13.47 19.85 -18.66
N ARG A 244 14.64 20.48 -18.53
CA ARG A 244 15.21 20.86 -17.22
C ARG A 244 14.23 21.71 -16.41
N LYS A 245 13.56 22.64 -17.07
CA LYS A 245 12.58 23.55 -16.44
C LYS A 245 11.38 22.79 -15.89
N ASP A 246 10.95 21.72 -16.55
CA ASP A 246 9.82 20.90 -16.07
C ASP A 246 10.18 20.17 -14.77
N ILE A 247 11.42 19.68 -14.65
CA ILE A 247 11.94 19.06 -13.43
C ILE A 247 12.06 20.10 -12.30
N GLU A 248 12.63 21.27 -12.61
CA GLU A 248 12.76 22.37 -11.64
C GLU A 248 11.39 22.83 -11.12
N HIS A 249 10.43 23.05 -12.02
CA HIS A 249 9.07 23.41 -11.63
C HIS A 249 8.37 22.32 -10.81
N LEU A 250 8.53 21.04 -11.16
CA LEU A 250 7.94 19.95 -10.38
C LEU A 250 8.56 19.88 -8.99
N SER A 251 9.89 19.98 -8.89
CA SER A 251 10.63 20.05 -7.63
C SER A 251 10.09 21.16 -6.73
N ASP A 252 9.90 22.37 -7.28
CA ASP A 252 9.44 23.51 -6.50
C ASP A 252 7.97 23.34 -6.06
N ASN A 253 7.09 22.80 -6.92
CA ASN A 253 5.70 22.51 -6.55
C ASN A 253 5.60 21.44 -5.45
N ILE A 254 6.45 20.42 -5.49
CA ILE A 254 6.49 19.37 -4.45
C ILE A 254 6.96 19.96 -3.12
N LYS A 255 8.04 20.75 -3.14
CA LYS A 255 8.52 21.45 -1.94
C LYS A 255 7.46 22.34 -1.34
N GLU A 256 6.75 23.11 -2.16
CA GLU A 256 5.64 23.96 -1.71
C GLU A 256 4.54 23.15 -1.02
N LEU A 257 4.09 22.04 -1.62
CA LEU A 257 3.09 21.15 -1.01
C LEU A 257 3.58 20.63 0.35
N ILE A 258 4.80 20.10 0.40
CA ILE A 258 5.37 19.46 1.58
C ILE A 258 5.60 20.48 2.70
N SER A 259 6.14 21.66 2.42
CA SER A 259 6.30 22.71 3.42
C SER A 259 4.95 23.20 3.98
N ASN A 260 3.90 23.28 3.15
CA ASN A 260 2.56 23.60 3.62
C ASN A 260 1.98 22.49 4.52
N LEU A 261 2.22 21.22 4.18
CA LEU A 261 1.82 20.09 5.02
C LEU A 261 2.54 20.12 6.37
N GLU A 262 3.87 20.26 6.39
CA GLU A 262 4.63 20.35 7.64
C GLU A 262 4.17 21.53 8.50
N TYR A 263 3.93 22.70 7.90
CA TYR A 263 3.41 23.85 8.62
C TYR A 263 2.09 23.54 9.33
N ASN A 264 1.13 22.94 8.62
CA ASN A 264 -0.17 22.59 9.19
C ASN A 264 -0.08 21.48 10.23
N ILE A 265 0.75 20.46 10.02
CA ILE A 265 0.93 19.35 10.95
C ILE A 265 1.59 19.85 12.26
N CYS A 266 2.56 20.75 12.17
CA CYS A 266 3.25 21.29 13.34
C CYS A 266 2.46 22.42 14.04
N ASN A 267 1.46 23.00 13.37
CA ASN A 267 0.63 24.10 13.89
C ASN A 267 -0.87 23.78 13.71
N PRO A 268 -1.41 22.78 14.43
CA PRO A 268 -2.78 22.29 14.23
C PRO A 268 -3.88 23.29 14.63
N SER A 269 -3.52 24.42 15.24
CA SER A 269 -4.43 25.41 15.83
C SER A 269 -4.93 26.49 14.87
N LEU A 270 -4.62 26.42 13.57
CA LEU A 270 -5.15 27.38 12.58
C LEU A 270 -6.48 26.87 12.00
N PRO A 271 -7.63 27.49 12.36
CA PRO A 271 -8.93 27.06 11.87
C PRO A 271 -9.02 27.21 10.35
N PHE A 272 -9.87 26.38 9.74
CA PHE A 272 -10.29 26.50 8.34
C PHE A 272 -10.60 27.97 8.00
N LYS A 273 -9.67 28.66 7.32
CA LYS A 273 -10.01 29.89 6.63
C LYS A 273 -10.71 29.50 5.34
N ASN A 274 -12.03 29.70 5.35
CA ASN A 274 -12.92 29.58 4.19
C ASN A 274 -12.41 30.37 2.98
#